data_AF-A0A1G7I7T5-F1
#
_entry.id   AF-A0A1G7I7T5-F1
#
_cell.length_a   1.000
_cell.length_b   1.000
_cell.length_c   1.000
_cell.angle_alpha   90.00
_cell.angle_beta   90.00
_cell.angle_gamma   90.00
#
_symmetry.space_group_name_H-M   'P 1'
#
loop_
_entity.id
_entity.type
_entity.pdbx_description
1 polymer ?
#
loop_
_entity_poly.entity_id
_entity_poly.type
_entity_poly.pdbx_seq_one_letter_code
_entity_poly.pdbx_strand_id
1 'polypeptide(L)'
;MFNTLRVPFTFIYYELDPVGFIENLCVNQDKPELQCNGKCHLKKVTQSAEDDKTTNKTSSFEVLLFHQPLIDYKIVTSLTPQKRAFFSYINLYNFKYKISCFHPPQGYVYLYNLC
;
A
#
# COMPACT_ATOMS: atom_id res chain seq x y z
N MET A 1 -12.71 8.14 -11.68
CA MET A 1 -12.72 7.43 -10.38
C MET A 1 -11.43 7.58 -9.57
N PHE A 2 -10.30 8.07 -10.11
CA PHE A 2 -9.04 8.22 -9.35
C PHE A 2 -8.89 9.55 -8.59
N ASN A 3 -9.75 10.55 -8.84
CA ASN A 3 -9.57 11.91 -8.31
C ASN A 3 -9.58 11.98 -6.77
N THR A 4 -10.33 11.09 -6.10
CA THR A 4 -10.40 11.04 -4.63
C THR A 4 -9.07 10.68 -3.98
N LEU A 5 -8.24 9.88 -4.66
CA LEU A 5 -6.96 9.43 -4.12
C LEU A 5 -5.83 10.44 -4.34
N ARG A 6 -6.09 11.50 -5.11
CA ARG A 6 -5.10 12.52 -5.45
C ARG A 6 -4.52 13.20 -4.21
N VAL A 7 -5.36 13.61 -3.27
CA VAL A 7 -4.93 14.27 -2.02
C VAL A 7 -4.07 13.32 -1.17
N PRO A 8 -4.57 12.15 -0.71
CA PRO A 8 -3.80 11.27 0.17
C PRO A 8 -2.50 10.78 -0.48
N PHE A 9 -2.49 10.42 -1.77
CA PHE A 9 -1.24 10.03 -2.44
C PHE A 9 -0.21 11.16 -2.52
N THR A 10 -0.64 12.40 -2.70
CA THR A 10 0.28 13.54 -2.71
C THR A 10 0.97 13.70 -1.35
N PHE A 11 0.23 13.56 -0.25
CA PHE A 11 0.80 13.59 1.09
C PHE A 11 1.74 12.40 1.34
N ILE A 12 1.35 11.19 0.96
CA ILE A 12 2.22 10.01 1.07
C ILE A 12 3.53 10.21 0.31
N TYR A 13 3.48 10.76 -0.91
CA TYR A 13 4.69 11.01 -1.70
C TYR A 13 5.63 12.03 -1.00
N TYR A 14 5.06 13.10 -0.44
CA TYR A 14 5.84 14.08 0.33
C TYR A 14 6.53 13.48 1.56
N GLU A 15 5.86 12.58 2.28
CA GLU A 15 6.43 11.92 3.46
C GLU A 15 7.47 10.85 3.11
N LEU A 16 7.29 10.11 2.01
CA LEU A 16 8.21 9.05 1.59
C LEU A 16 9.50 9.58 0.95
N ASP A 17 9.41 10.65 0.16
CA ASP A 17 10.54 11.25 -0.56
C ASP A 17 10.40 12.78 -0.61
N PRO A 18 10.70 13.48 0.50
CA PRO A 18 10.56 14.93 0.56
C PRO A 18 11.52 15.65 -0.39
N VAL A 19 12.70 15.09 -0.63
CA VAL A 19 13.71 15.67 -1.53
C VAL A 19 13.21 15.63 -2.97
N GLY A 20 12.88 14.44 -3.48
CA GLY A 20 12.34 14.29 -4.82
C GLY A 20 10.99 14.99 -4.99
N PHE A 21 10.15 15.04 -3.96
CA PHE A 21 8.91 15.81 -4.00
C PHE A 21 9.17 17.30 -4.24
N ILE A 22 10.10 17.89 -3.48
CA ILE A 22 10.46 19.31 -3.62
C ILE A 22 11.09 19.56 -4.99
N GLU A 23 12.05 18.74 -5.39
CA GLU A 23 12.77 18.86 -6.68
C GLU A 23 11.86 18.70 -7.91
N ASN A 24 10.77 17.94 -7.81
CA ASN A 24 9.88 17.72 -8.96
C ASN A 24 8.61 18.59 -8.94
N LEU A 25 8.14 19.01 -7.76
CA LEU A 25 6.81 19.62 -7.63
C LEU A 25 6.82 21.06 -7.08
N CYS A 26 7.92 21.55 -6.49
CA CYS A 26 8.02 22.96 -6.13
C CYS A 26 8.27 23.83 -7.37
N VAL A 27 7.48 24.89 -7.48
CA VAL A 27 7.56 25.86 -8.60
C VAL A 27 8.64 26.94 -8.41
N ASN A 28 9.16 27.10 -7.19
CA ASN A 28 10.07 28.17 -6.80
C ASN A 28 11.37 27.60 -6.20
N GLN A 29 12.03 26.69 -6.91
CA GLN A 29 13.30 26.09 -6.45
C GLN A 29 14.44 27.12 -6.45
N ASP A 30 14.43 28.04 -7.41
CA ASP A 30 15.45 29.08 -7.56
C ASP A 30 15.30 30.24 -6.55
N LYS A 31 14.23 30.22 -5.73
CA LYS A 31 13.88 31.28 -4.77
C LYS A 31 13.66 30.69 -3.38
N PRO A 32 14.73 30.24 -2.69
CA PRO A 32 14.64 29.62 -1.37
C PRO A 32 14.01 30.55 -0.32
N GLU A 33 14.10 31.88 -0.50
CA GLU A 33 13.46 32.88 0.35
C GLU A 33 11.92 32.79 0.38
N LEU A 34 11.30 32.18 -0.64
CA LEU A 34 9.85 31.95 -0.70
C LEU A 34 9.40 30.69 0.05
N GLN A 35 10.34 29.91 0.58
CA GLN A 35 10.08 28.77 1.48
C GLN A 35 9.03 27.78 0.97
N CYS A 36 9.12 27.38 -0.32
CA CYS A 36 8.17 26.43 -0.91
C CYS A 36 8.05 25.14 -0.08
N ASN A 37 9.16 24.41 0.11
CA ASN A 37 9.24 23.22 0.97
C ASN A 37 8.03 22.27 0.81
N GLY A 38 7.58 22.03 -0.42
CA GLY A 38 6.39 21.23 -0.75
C GLY A 38 5.03 21.90 -0.51
N LYS A 39 4.95 22.95 0.31
CA LYS A 39 3.71 23.62 0.75
C LYS A 39 2.84 24.13 -0.39
N CYS A 40 3.45 24.68 -1.45
CA CYS A 40 2.71 25.22 -2.59
C CYS A 40 1.89 24.12 -3.31
N HIS A 41 2.50 22.96 -3.54
CA HIS A 41 1.84 21.86 -4.22
C HIS A 41 0.78 21.20 -3.32
N LEU A 42 1.10 20.98 -2.03
CA LEU A 42 0.17 20.45 -1.04
C LEU A 42 -1.08 21.33 -0.92
N LYS A 43 -0.92 22.65 -0.83
CA LYS A 43 -2.04 23.59 -0.79
C LYS A 43 -2.88 23.56 -2.07
N LYS A 44 -2.23 23.46 -3.23
CA LYS A 44 -2.93 23.41 -4.52
C LYS A 44 -3.82 22.17 -4.63
N VAL A 45 -3.33 21.00 -4.21
CA VAL A 45 -4.10 19.76 -4.30
C VAL A 45 -5.28 19.76 -3.33
N THR A 46 -5.12 20.31 -2.12
CA THR A 46 -6.22 20.39 -1.14
C THR A 46 -7.30 21.37 -1.59
N GLN A 47 -6.93 22.54 -2.12
CA GLN A 47 -7.90 23.52 -2.64
C GLN A 47 -8.68 22.97 -3.84
N SER A 48 -8.00 22.28 -4.77
CA SER A 48 -8.70 21.68 -5.92
C SER A 48 -9.71 20.60 -5.52
N ALA A 49 -9.52 19.96 -4.37
CA ALA A 49 -10.47 18.99 -3.83
C ALA A 49 -11.68 19.64 -3.14
N GLU A 50 -11.54 20.88 -2.66
CA GLU A 50 -12.63 21.65 -2.03
C GLU A 50 -13.55 22.29 -3.09
N ASP A 51 -12.98 22.73 -4.23
CA ASP A 51 -13.74 23.33 -5.34
C ASP A 51 -14.65 22.32 -6.07
N ASP A 52 -14.27 21.04 -6.05
CA ASP A 52 -15.11 19.91 -6.48
C ASP A 52 -16.22 19.66 -5.42
N LYS A 53 -17.27 20.49 -5.46
CA LYS A 53 -18.41 20.58 -4.52
C LYS A 53 -19.23 19.29 -4.25
N THR A 54 -18.75 18.10 -4.57
CA THR A 54 -19.51 16.84 -4.46
C THR A 54 -18.98 15.84 -3.43
N THR A 55 -18.01 16.15 -2.58
CA THR A 55 -17.64 15.18 -1.52
C THR A 55 -17.29 15.85 -0.21
N ASN A 56 -18.23 15.70 0.73
CA ASN A 56 -18.04 15.57 2.18
C ASN A 56 -16.74 16.15 2.75
N LYS A 57 -16.90 17.26 3.48
CA LYS A 57 -16.02 17.77 4.54
C LYS A 57 -14.89 16.80 4.86
N THR A 58 -13.67 17.22 4.56
CA THR A 58 -12.37 16.69 5.00
C THR A 58 -12.52 15.62 6.08
N SER A 59 -12.84 14.39 5.64
CA SER A 59 -12.72 13.25 6.51
C SER A 59 -11.23 13.17 6.79
N SER A 60 -10.83 13.19 8.06
CA SER A 60 -9.46 12.90 8.46
C SER A 60 -9.04 11.62 7.73
N PHE A 61 -8.17 11.75 6.73
CA PHE A 61 -7.72 10.60 5.96
C PHE A 61 -6.65 9.91 6.82
N GLU A 62 -7.08 8.94 7.62
CA GLU A 62 -6.15 7.98 8.23
C GLU A 62 -5.68 7.03 7.13
N VAL A 63 -4.56 7.38 6.50
CA VAL A 63 -3.88 6.49 5.57
C VAL A 63 -3.09 5.47 6.39
N LEU A 64 -3.60 4.24 6.47
CA LEU A 64 -2.84 3.13 7.00
C LEU A 64 -1.87 2.64 5.91
N LEU A 65 -0.60 3.01 6.02
CA LEU A 65 0.45 2.49 5.14
C LEU A 65 0.84 1.08 5.61
N PHE A 66 0.51 0.07 4.83
CA PHE A 66 0.93 -1.31 5.07
C PHE A 66 2.18 -1.62 4.26
N HIS A 67 3.31 -1.80 4.94
CA HIS A 67 4.55 -2.28 4.34
C HIS A 67 4.76 -3.73 4.75
N GLN A 68 4.73 -4.65 3.78
CA GLN A 68 5.10 -6.04 3.98
C GLN A 68 6.44 -6.33 3.29
N PRO A 69 7.36 -7.05 3.95
CA PRO A 69 8.56 -7.54 3.29
C PRO A 69 8.17 -8.55 2.20
N LEU A 70 8.95 -8.58 1.11
CA LEU A 70 8.79 -9.62 0.10
C LEU A 70 9.16 -10.96 0.73
N ILE A 71 8.21 -11.90 0.80
CA ILE A 71 8.47 -13.25 1.29
C ILE A 71 8.95 -14.10 0.12
N ASP A 72 10.22 -14.51 0.17
CA ASP A 72 10.76 -15.51 -0.74
C ASP A 72 10.12 -16.87 -0.45
N TYR A 73 9.35 -17.40 -1.40
CA TYR A 73 8.81 -18.75 -1.30
C TYR A 73 9.51 -19.67 -2.31
N LYS A 74 10.05 -20.80 -1.81
CA LYS A 74 10.61 -21.85 -2.65
C LYS A 74 9.50 -22.83 -3.01
N ILE A 75 9.08 -22.84 -4.27
CA ILE A 75 8.18 -23.88 -4.80
C ILE A 75 8.98 -25.17 -4.92
N VAL A 76 8.77 -26.11 -4.00
CA VAL A 76 9.30 -27.48 -4.12
C VAL A 76 8.27 -28.32 -4.87
N THR A 77 8.45 -28.45 -6.17
CA THR A 77 7.73 -29.45 -6.98
C THR A 77 8.43 -30.80 -6.84
N SER A 78 7.92 -31.68 -5.98
CA SER A 78 8.35 -33.08 -6.01
C SER A 78 7.75 -33.77 -7.24
N LEU A 79 8.53 -33.89 -8.31
CA LEU A 79 8.20 -34.77 -9.42
C LEU A 79 8.49 -36.21 -8.98
N THR A 80 7.51 -36.86 -8.36
CA THR A 80 7.60 -38.31 -8.13
C THR A 80 7.27 -39.04 -9.44
N PRO A 81 8.15 -39.91 -9.95
CA PRO A 81 7.82 -40.70 -11.13
C PRO A 81 6.70 -41.69 -10.80
N GLN A 82 5.52 -41.47 -11.39
CA GLN A 82 4.37 -42.34 -11.22
C GLN A 82 4.63 -43.69 -11.92
N LYS A 83 4.82 -44.76 -11.16
CA LYS A 83 4.78 -46.12 -11.72
C LYS A 83 3.36 -46.40 -12.19
N ARG A 84 3.21 -46.85 -13.44
CA ARG A 84 1.91 -47.21 -14.04
C ARG A 84 1.33 -48.42 -13.31
N ALA A 85 0.27 -48.21 -12.54
CA ALA A 85 -0.56 -49.29 -12.00
C ALA A 85 -1.84 -49.40 -12.84
N PHE A 86 -2.27 -50.63 -13.15
CA PHE A 86 -3.44 -50.86 -14.02
C PHE A 86 -4.75 -50.37 -13.41
N PHE A 87 -4.88 -50.35 -12.09
CA PHE A 87 -5.79 -49.48 -11.35
C PHE A 87 -5.16 -49.15 -10.00
N SER A 88 -5.13 -47.87 -9.64
CA SER A 88 -4.64 -47.40 -8.35
C SER A 88 -5.44 -46.18 -7.91
N TYR A 89 -5.95 -46.20 -6.68
CA TYR A 89 -6.46 -44.99 -6.04
C TYR A 89 -5.26 -44.08 -5.74
N ILE A 90 -5.21 -42.93 -6.40
CA ILE A 90 -4.18 -41.92 -6.20
C ILE A 90 -4.80 -40.84 -5.32
N ASN A 91 -4.36 -40.75 -4.06
CA ASN A 91 -4.71 -39.61 -3.22
C ASN A 91 -3.81 -38.42 -3.62
N LEU A 92 -4.38 -37.47 -4.36
CA LEU A 92 -3.72 -36.24 -4.82
C LEU A 92 -3.79 -35.11 -3.78
N TYR A 93 -4.07 -35.42 -2.52
CA TYR A 93 -4.09 -34.41 -1.47
C TYR A 93 -2.72 -33.74 -1.37
N ASN A 94 -2.69 -32.47 -1.78
CA ASN A 94 -1.56 -31.58 -1.57
C ASN A 94 -1.99 -30.59 -0.51
N PHE A 95 -1.35 -30.66 0.67
CA PHE A 95 -1.55 -29.70 1.73
C PHE A 95 -1.13 -28.31 1.20
N LYS A 96 -2.12 -27.52 0.81
CA LYS A 96 -1.91 -26.12 0.47
C LYS A 96 -1.67 -25.38 1.78
N TYR A 97 -0.41 -25.05 2.05
CA TYR A 97 -0.08 -24.02 3.03
C TYR A 97 -0.92 -22.79 2.70
N LYS A 98 -1.93 -22.54 3.51
CA LYS A 98 -2.65 -21.28 3.52
C LYS A 98 -2.00 -20.45 4.62
N ILE A 99 -1.45 -19.31 4.26
CA ILE A 99 -1.25 -18.23 5.22
C ILE A 99 -2.65 -17.88 5.73
N SER A 100 -2.97 -18.40 6.91
CA SER A 100 -4.19 -18.05 7.61
C SER A 100 -3.87 -16.83 8.45
N CYS A 101 -4.25 -15.64 7.99
CA CYS A 101 -4.39 -14.50 8.89
C CYS A 101 -5.61 -14.75 9.78
N PHE A 102 -5.40 -15.56 10.82
CA PHE A 102 -6.39 -15.85 11.83
C PHE A 102 -6.34 -14.73 12.87
N HIS A 103 -7.18 -13.71 12.68
CA HIS A 103 -7.35 -12.64 13.67
C HIS A 103 -8.43 -13.07 14.70
N PRO A 104 -8.15 -13.06 16.02
CA PRO A 104 -9.19 -13.03 17.03
C PRO A 104 -9.86 -11.63 17.12
N PRO A 105 -11.04 -11.50 17.75
CA PRO A 105 -11.98 -10.39 17.50
C PRO A 105 -11.54 -9.05 18.08
N GLN A 106 -12.12 -7.98 17.51
CA GLN A 106 -11.91 -6.58 17.83
C GLN A 106 -11.93 -6.28 19.33
N GLY A 107 -10.78 -5.87 19.85
CA GLY A 107 -10.63 -5.31 21.20
C GLY A 107 -9.26 -4.68 21.30
N TYR A 108 -9.22 -3.35 21.24
CA TYR A 108 -8.06 -2.48 21.40
C TYR A 108 -6.82 -3.12 22.04
N VAL A 109 -5.71 -3.13 21.31
CA VAL A 109 -4.36 -2.69 21.75
C VAL A 109 -3.37 -3.06 20.63
N TYR A 110 -2.60 -2.06 20.20
CA TYR A 110 -1.54 -2.14 19.23
C TYR A 110 -0.53 -3.24 19.58
N LEU A 111 -0.58 -4.36 18.87
CA LEU A 111 0.54 -5.29 18.79
C LEU A 111 0.67 -5.72 17.33
N TYR A 112 1.66 -5.12 16.67
CA TYR A 112 2.24 -5.63 15.45
C TYR A 112 2.66 -7.07 15.67
N ASN A 113 1.97 -8.00 15.04
CA ASN A 113 2.44 -9.35 14.82
C ASN A 113 1.97 -9.80 13.43
N LEU A 114 2.92 -9.77 12.51
CA LEU A 114 3.24 -10.84 11.58
C LEU A 114 2.03 -11.57 10.95
N CYS A 115 1.70 -11.11 9.74
CA CYS A 115 2.27 -11.81 8.58
C CYS A 115 3.55 -11.10 8.15
#